data_AF-A0A8H3BB49-F1
#
_entry.id   AF-A0A8H3BB49-F1
#
_cell.length_a   1.000
_cell.length_b   1.000
_cell.length_c   1.000
_cell.angle_alpha   90.00
_cell.angle_beta   90.00
_cell.angle_gamma   90.00
#
_symmetry.space_group_name_H-M   'P 1'
#
loop_
_entity.id
_entity.type
_entity.pdbx_description
1 polymer ?
#
loop_
_entity_poly.entity_id
_entity_poly.type
_entity_poly.pdbx_seq_one_letter_code
_entity_poly.pdbx_strand_id
1 'polypeptide(L)'
;MRSPSFAVFPALAFLGGVNAFFRLPCSSEPIIQARIDPIISPGQKPSNHVHTVHGAKNFASNSTYSTLRASSCTNCKVTQDLSNYWYPKLYFRDPKTKLFEPVGNGGLLVYYLQRGDGDVSNGGPGLQAFPEGLKMISGNPRSRSKKFATETGSQDELRERATKWACLRYTGGQAGYEGYGFPTTDCEAGFQARLHLPSCWDGKARQFFWKAFDLAKDILFA
;
A
#
# COMPACT_ATOMS: atom_id res chain seq x y z
N MET A 1 57.29 -20.63 -34.22
CA MET A 1 56.32 -20.40 -33.13
C MET A 1 55.38 -19.28 -33.58
N ARG A 2 54.07 -19.55 -33.71
CA ARG A 2 53.07 -18.56 -34.15
C ARG A 2 52.42 -17.96 -32.89
N SER A 3 52.49 -16.63 -32.72
CA SER A 3 51.77 -15.92 -31.65
C SER A 3 50.25 -16.01 -31.86
N PRO A 4 49.44 -16.24 -30.82
CA PRO A 4 48.00 -16.13 -30.92
C PRO A 4 47.60 -14.65 -30.87
N SER A 5 46.88 -14.19 -31.89
CA SER A 5 46.20 -12.90 -31.87
C SER A 5 44.95 -13.01 -31.00
N PHE A 6 44.93 -12.34 -29.86
CA PHE A 6 43.72 -12.19 -29.04
C PHE A 6 42.83 -11.11 -29.67
N ALA A 7 41.69 -11.53 -30.24
CA ALA A 7 40.64 -10.61 -30.66
C ALA A 7 39.90 -10.10 -29.41
N VAL A 8 40.03 -8.81 -29.11
CA VAL A 8 39.22 -8.14 -28.09
C VAL A 8 37.86 -7.84 -28.70
N PHE A 9 36.85 -8.63 -28.34
CA PHE A 9 35.46 -8.31 -28.66
C PHE A 9 34.98 -7.21 -27.69
N PRO A 10 34.51 -6.04 -28.17
CA PRO A 10 33.91 -5.05 -27.30
C PRO A 10 32.55 -5.61 -26.85
N ALA A 11 32.43 -5.92 -25.56
CA ALA A 11 31.14 -6.19 -24.95
C ALA A 11 30.35 -4.88 -24.93
N LEU A 12 29.46 -4.68 -25.91
CA LEU A 12 28.44 -3.63 -25.84
C LEU A 12 27.56 -3.96 -24.64
N ALA A 13 27.80 -3.27 -23.52
CA ALA A 13 26.88 -3.26 -22.40
C ALA A 13 25.58 -2.62 -22.89
N PHE A 14 24.55 -3.44 -23.10
CA PHE A 14 23.19 -2.94 -23.29
C PHE A 14 22.78 -2.21 -22.02
N LEU A 15 22.95 -0.88 -22.00
CA LEU A 15 22.31 0.02 -21.04
C LEU A 15 20.82 0.12 -21.40
N GLY A 16 20.10 -1.00 -21.30
CA GLY A 16 18.65 -0.98 -21.29
C GLY A 16 18.19 -0.36 -19.97
N GLY A 17 17.34 0.66 -20.04
CA GLY A 17 16.71 1.21 -18.85
C GLY A 17 15.91 0.11 -18.14
N VAL A 18 16.17 -0.11 -16.85
CA VAL A 18 15.35 -1.00 -16.03
C VAL A 18 14.19 -0.18 -15.47
N ASN A 19 12.96 -0.54 -15.87
CA ASN A 19 11.76 -0.07 -15.19
C ASN A 19 11.66 -0.80 -13.84
N ALA A 20 12.19 -0.19 -12.79
CA ALA A 20 12.16 -0.72 -11.44
C ALA A 20 11.06 -0.02 -10.63
N PHE A 21 10.45 -0.71 -9.67
CA PHE A 21 9.56 -0.10 -8.70
C PHE A 21 9.96 -0.54 -7.30
N PHE A 22 9.69 0.31 -6.30
CA PHE A 22 10.06 0.02 -4.93
C PHE A 22 8.95 -0.76 -4.23
N ARG A 23 9.34 -1.82 -3.53
CA ARG A 23 8.44 -2.66 -2.73
C ARG A 23 8.94 -2.74 -1.31
N LEU A 24 8.06 -2.48 -0.35
CA LEU A 24 8.35 -2.56 1.07
C LEU A 24 7.51 -3.69 1.69
N PRO A 25 8.09 -4.89 1.84
CA PRO A 25 7.46 -5.95 2.61
C PRO A 25 7.56 -5.63 4.11
N CYS A 26 6.44 -5.80 4.81
CA CYS A 26 6.39 -5.81 6.26
C CYS A 26 6.09 -7.22 6.78
N SER A 27 6.39 -7.45 8.06
CA SER A 27 6.15 -8.74 8.73
C SER A 27 4.68 -9.16 8.64
N SER A 28 4.42 -10.47 8.77
CA SER A 28 3.06 -10.99 8.98
C SER A 28 2.45 -10.48 10.29
N GLU A 29 3.28 -10.24 11.30
CA GLU A 29 2.84 -9.73 12.59
C GLU A 29 2.71 -8.20 12.58
N PRO A 30 1.50 -7.65 12.80
CA PRO A 30 1.30 -6.21 12.94
C PRO A 30 1.92 -5.70 14.24
N ILE A 31 2.28 -4.42 14.29
CA ILE A 31 2.77 -3.78 15.52
C ILE A 31 1.65 -3.63 16.55
N ILE A 32 0.40 -3.44 16.10
CA ILE A 32 -0.78 -3.35 16.95
C ILE A 32 -2.06 -3.63 16.15
N GLN A 33 -3.05 -4.21 16.84
CA GLN A 33 -4.45 -4.23 16.40
C GLN A 33 -5.32 -3.47 17.41
N ALA A 34 -5.78 -2.27 17.07
CA ALA A 34 -6.48 -1.40 18.02
C ALA A 34 -7.46 -0.43 17.36
N ARG A 35 -8.39 0.10 18.16
CA ARG A 35 -9.29 1.19 17.77
C ARG A 35 -8.58 2.53 17.89
N ILE A 36 -7.62 2.78 17.00
CA ILE A 36 -6.81 4.00 16.98
C ILE A 36 -6.67 4.48 15.53
N ASP A 37 -6.86 5.77 15.28
CA ASP A 37 -6.68 6.38 13.95
C ASP A 37 -6.19 7.84 14.08
N PRO A 38 -4.89 8.12 13.86
CA PRO A 38 -4.33 9.47 13.99
C PRO A 38 -4.66 10.42 12.83
N ILE A 39 -5.41 10.00 11.81
CA ILE A 39 -5.87 10.86 10.71
C ILE A 39 -7.36 11.15 10.86
N ILE A 40 -8.22 10.13 10.99
CA ILE A 40 -9.68 10.30 11.07
C ILE A 40 -10.13 10.74 12.46
N SER A 41 -9.49 10.24 13.51
CA SER A 41 -9.88 10.48 14.91
C SER A 41 -8.67 10.86 15.77
N PRO A 42 -7.96 11.96 15.45
CA PRO A 42 -6.72 12.31 16.14
C PRO A 42 -6.92 12.48 17.64
N GLY A 43 -6.06 11.86 18.44
CA GLY A 43 -6.12 11.85 19.90
C GLY A 43 -7.15 10.89 20.49
N GLN A 44 -8.15 10.43 19.73
CA GLN A 44 -9.24 9.60 20.27
C GLN A 44 -8.81 8.15 20.49
N LYS A 45 -9.18 7.60 21.66
CA LYS A 45 -9.02 6.20 22.04
C LYS A 45 -10.26 5.79 22.88
N PRO A 46 -11.17 4.95 22.36
CA PRO A 46 -11.15 4.27 21.06
C PRO A 46 -11.65 5.12 19.89
N SER A 47 -11.15 4.83 18.68
CA SER A 47 -11.71 5.29 17.40
C SER A 47 -12.89 4.41 16.93
N ASN A 48 -13.50 4.77 15.80
CA ASN A 48 -14.72 4.12 15.30
C ASN A 48 -14.57 2.64 14.91
N HIS A 49 -13.38 2.17 14.52
CA HIS A 49 -13.14 0.79 14.10
C HIS A 49 -11.75 0.30 14.47
N VAL A 50 -11.57 -1.02 14.47
CA VAL A 50 -10.27 -1.65 14.75
C VAL A 50 -9.41 -1.62 13.49
N HIS A 51 -8.16 -1.22 13.65
CA HIS A 51 -7.15 -1.25 12.61
C HIS A 51 -6.12 -2.36 12.85
N THR A 52 -5.60 -2.91 11.77
CA THR A 52 -4.32 -3.65 11.76
C THR A 52 -3.25 -2.68 11.29
N VAL A 53 -2.17 -2.53 12.07
CA VAL A 53 -1.15 -1.50 11.83
C VAL A 53 0.21 -2.15 11.62
N HIS A 54 0.94 -1.64 10.62
CA HIS A 54 2.33 -1.97 10.31
C HIS A 54 3.18 -0.70 10.26
N GLY A 55 4.49 -0.86 10.33
CA GLY A 55 5.47 0.20 10.25
C GLY A 55 6.13 0.52 11.59
N ALA A 56 6.34 1.81 11.85
CA ALA A 56 7.04 2.32 13.02
C ALA A 56 6.37 2.02 14.37
N LYS A 57 7.21 1.67 15.36
CA LYS A 57 6.78 1.28 16.72
C LYS A 57 6.01 2.36 17.48
N ASN A 58 6.32 3.66 17.31
CA ASN A 58 5.68 4.74 18.07
C ASN A 58 4.29 5.14 17.54
N PHE A 59 3.57 4.22 16.89
CA PHE A 59 2.21 4.48 16.45
C PHE A 59 1.26 4.72 17.64
N ALA A 60 0.52 5.82 17.57
CA ALA A 60 -0.39 6.29 18.61
C ALA A 60 -1.55 7.09 18.00
N SER A 61 -2.60 7.36 18.78
CA SER A 61 -3.75 8.15 18.30
C SER A 61 -3.41 9.58 17.94
N ASN A 62 -2.29 10.10 18.42
CA ASN A 62 -1.80 11.45 18.16
C ASN A 62 -0.46 11.46 17.42
N SER A 63 -0.14 10.41 16.65
CA SER A 63 1.11 10.35 15.89
C SER A 63 1.30 11.56 14.96
N THR A 64 2.50 12.12 15.04
CA THR A 64 3.06 13.15 14.18
C THR A 64 4.33 12.62 13.49
N TYR A 65 4.78 13.32 12.45
CA TYR A 65 6.09 13.11 11.83
C TYR A 65 7.21 12.87 12.87
N SER A 66 7.39 13.82 13.79
CA SER A 66 8.45 13.76 14.80
C SER A 66 8.35 12.55 15.73
N THR A 67 7.13 12.17 16.15
CA THR A 67 6.94 10.99 17.01
C THR A 67 7.30 9.68 16.29
N LEU A 68 7.02 9.62 14.98
CA LEU A 68 7.33 8.45 14.16
C LEU A 68 8.82 8.38 13.83
N ARG A 69 9.46 9.50 13.47
CA ARG A 69 10.92 9.62 13.32
C ARG A 69 11.69 9.15 14.55
N ALA A 70 11.14 9.39 15.74
CA ALA A 70 11.74 8.99 17.01
C ALA A 70 11.54 7.49 17.34
N SER A 71 10.95 6.70 16.43
CA SER A 71 10.78 5.27 16.63
C SER A 71 12.11 4.55 16.56
N SER A 72 12.36 3.66 17.52
CA SER A 72 13.58 2.85 17.55
C SER A 72 13.60 1.74 16.49
N CYS A 73 12.43 1.37 15.94
CA CYS A 73 12.30 0.31 14.95
C CYS A 73 10.98 0.38 14.18
N THR A 74 10.90 -0.43 13.13
CA THR A 74 9.74 -0.71 12.28
C THR A 74 9.62 -2.22 12.08
N ASN A 75 8.42 -2.74 11.81
CA ASN A 75 8.23 -4.15 11.41
C ASN A 75 8.35 -4.36 9.88
N CYS A 76 8.77 -3.33 9.14
CA CYS A 76 9.02 -3.39 7.70
C CYS A 76 10.50 -3.64 7.37
N LYS A 77 10.79 -4.23 6.21
CA LYS A 77 12.16 -4.67 5.87
C LYS A 77 13.17 -3.53 5.73
N VAL A 78 12.74 -2.35 5.29
CA VAL A 78 13.61 -1.18 5.25
C VAL A 78 13.52 -0.52 6.62
N THR A 79 14.55 -0.72 7.44
CA THR A 79 14.58 -0.22 8.83
C THR A 79 14.51 1.30 8.95
N GLN A 80 14.89 1.98 7.87
CA GLN A 80 14.85 3.41 7.67
C GLN A 80 13.44 3.93 7.39
N ASP A 81 12.51 3.06 6.99
CA ASP A 81 11.13 3.44 6.80
C ASP A 81 10.39 3.37 8.15
N LEU A 82 10.08 4.54 8.70
CA LEU A 82 9.31 4.69 9.94
C LEU A 82 7.90 5.24 9.64
N SER A 83 7.38 5.02 8.43
CA SER A 83 5.99 5.30 8.10
C SER A 83 5.08 4.32 8.82
N ASN A 84 3.81 4.68 8.95
CA ASN A 84 2.78 3.74 9.40
C ASN A 84 1.76 3.50 8.31
N TYR A 85 1.37 2.23 8.17
CA TYR A 85 0.34 1.77 7.26
C TYR A 85 -0.70 1.02 8.06
N TRP A 86 -1.97 1.37 7.91
CA TRP A 86 -3.03 0.68 8.60
C TRP A 86 -4.28 0.54 7.75
N TYR A 87 -4.99 -0.55 8.01
CA TYR A 87 -6.23 -0.92 7.32
C TYR A 87 -7.21 -1.52 8.32
N PRO A 88 -8.53 -1.45 8.06
CA PRO A 88 -9.53 -2.03 8.95
C PRO A 88 -9.29 -3.52 9.19
N LYS A 89 -9.36 -3.96 10.45
CA LYS A 89 -9.30 -5.37 10.81
C LYS A 89 -10.58 -6.04 10.32
N LEU A 90 -10.42 -7.11 9.53
CA LEU A 90 -11.53 -7.91 9.06
C LEU A 90 -11.96 -8.92 10.15
N TYR A 91 -13.26 -9.07 10.27
CA TYR A 91 -13.91 -10.09 11.09
C TYR A 91 -14.92 -10.84 10.24
N PHE A 92 -15.09 -12.13 10.51
CA PHE A 92 -16.21 -12.90 9.99
C PHE A 92 -17.14 -13.28 11.14
N ARG A 93 -18.42 -13.48 10.84
CA ARG A 93 -19.38 -14.00 11.82
C ARG A 93 -19.44 -15.51 11.66
N ASP A 94 -18.98 -16.24 12.66
CA ASP A 94 -18.99 -17.69 12.62
C ASP A 94 -20.44 -18.21 12.59
N PRO A 95 -20.80 -19.09 11.64
CA PRO A 95 -22.17 -19.56 11.49
C PRO A 95 -22.63 -20.50 12.61
N LYS A 96 -21.71 -21.14 13.34
CA LYS A 96 -21.96 -22.05 14.46
C LYS A 96 -22.03 -21.30 15.79
N THR A 97 -21.00 -20.54 16.14
CA THR A 97 -20.90 -19.83 17.43
C THR A 97 -21.70 -18.51 17.43
N LYS A 98 -22.01 -17.98 16.24
CA LYS A 98 -22.64 -16.66 16.01
C LYS A 98 -21.80 -15.47 16.49
N LEU A 99 -20.56 -15.70 16.93
CA LEU A 99 -19.61 -14.69 17.35
C LEU A 99 -18.84 -14.12 16.16
N PHE A 100 -18.23 -12.95 16.36
CA PHE A 100 -17.30 -12.37 15.40
C PHE A 100 -15.88 -12.84 15.71
N GLU A 101 -15.23 -13.40 14.71
CA GLU A 101 -13.88 -13.93 14.80
C GLU A 101 -12.92 -13.12 13.91
N PRO A 102 -11.73 -12.76 14.42
CA PRO A 102 -10.78 -11.96 13.65
C PRO A 102 -10.18 -12.79 12.53
N VAL A 103 -10.17 -12.23 11.32
CA VAL A 103 -9.48 -12.85 10.20
C VAL A 103 -7.96 -12.66 10.36
N GLY A 104 -7.21 -13.73 10.16
CA GLY A 104 -5.74 -13.74 10.25
C GLY A 104 -5.09 -12.70 9.33
N ASN A 105 -3.91 -12.21 9.72
CA ASN A 105 -3.15 -11.27 8.91
C ASN A 105 -2.10 -11.99 8.06
N GLY A 106 -2.21 -11.90 6.72
CA GLY A 106 -1.25 -12.48 5.79
C GLY A 106 0.02 -11.64 5.58
N GLY A 107 0.14 -10.51 6.28
CA GLY A 107 1.21 -9.53 6.10
C GLY A 107 0.80 -8.34 5.23
N LEU A 108 1.73 -7.41 5.07
CA LEU A 108 1.56 -6.20 4.28
C LEU A 108 2.70 -6.08 3.27
N LEU A 109 2.36 -5.75 2.02
CA LEU A 109 3.31 -5.39 0.99
C LEU A 109 2.91 -4.05 0.40
N VAL A 110 3.76 -3.04 0.60
CA VAL A 110 3.56 -1.69 0.09
C VAL A 110 4.30 -1.56 -1.23
N TYR A 111 3.64 -0.96 -2.22
CA TYR A 111 4.20 -0.72 -3.55
C TYR A 111 4.25 0.77 -3.82
N TYR A 112 5.42 1.23 -4.25
CA TYR A 112 5.66 2.57 -4.77
C TYR A 112 5.94 2.41 -6.26
N LEU A 113 4.98 2.81 -7.09
CA LEU A 113 4.94 2.44 -8.49
C LEU A 113 5.11 3.68 -9.36
N GLN A 114 6.05 3.62 -10.30
CA GLN A 114 6.33 4.69 -11.26
C GLN A 114 5.30 4.72 -12.40
N ARG A 115 4.05 5.03 -12.04
CA ARG A 115 2.91 5.03 -12.98
C ARG A 115 2.45 6.45 -13.24
N GLY A 116 2.16 6.75 -14.51
CA GLY A 116 1.64 8.04 -14.94
C GLY A 116 2.68 8.86 -15.70
N ASP A 117 2.37 10.12 -15.93
CA ASP A 117 3.13 11.09 -16.73
C ASP A 117 4.08 11.96 -15.88
N GLY A 118 4.19 11.70 -14.57
CA GLY A 118 5.03 12.48 -13.65
C GLY A 118 6.51 12.09 -13.64
N ASP A 119 6.83 10.82 -13.90
CA ASP A 119 8.22 10.33 -13.87
C ASP A 119 8.99 10.71 -15.14
N VAL A 120 10.31 10.90 -15.00
CA VAL A 120 11.19 11.23 -16.13
C VAL A 120 11.17 10.13 -17.22
N SER A 121 11.08 8.84 -16.84
CA SER A 121 10.99 7.75 -17.80
C SER A 121 9.72 7.78 -18.65
N ASN A 122 8.68 8.46 -18.16
CA ASN A 122 7.39 8.65 -18.84
C ASN A 122 7.25 10.05 -19.47
N GLY A 123 8.34 10.82 -19.56
CA GLY A 123 8.34 12.16 -20.16
C GLY A 123 7.89 13.28 -19.22
N GLY A 124 7.77 12.99 -17.92
CA GLY A 124 7.37 13.93 -16.87
C GLY A 124 8.51 14.80 -16.33
N PRO A 125 8.19 15.77 -15.46
CA PRO A 125 9.17 16.65 -14.81
C PRO A 125 10.04 15.92 -13.76
N GLY A 126 9.71 14.67 -13.42
CA GLY A 126 10.36 13.90 -12.38
C GLY A 126 9.59 13.93 -11.06
N LEU A 127 9.88 12.92 -10.24
CA LEU A 127 9.18 12.64 -9.00
C LEU A 127 9.79 13.38 -7.84
N GLN A 128 8.97 13.83 -6.90
CA GLN A 128 9.41 14.61 -5.74
C GLN A 128 9.07 13.91 -4.45
N ALA A 129 10.01 13.96 -3.49
CA ALA A 129 9.94 13.37 -2.15
C ALA A 129 8.60 13.66 -1.46
N PHE A 130 8.02 12.68 -0.76
CA PHE A 130 6.84 12.97 0.05
C PHE A 130 7.22 14.00 1.11
N PRO A 131 6.40 15.03 1.30
CA PRO A 131 6.66 16.04 2.31
C PRO A 131 6.62 15.39 3.69
N GLU A 132 7.33 16.01 4.62
CA GLU A 132 7.27 15.62 6.02
C GLU A 132 5.84 15.69 6.55
N GLY A 133 5.42 14.62 7.22
CA GLY A 133 4.10 14.55 7.87
C GLY A 133 2.93 14.36 6.91
N LEU A 134 3.18 13.94 5.66
CA LEU A 134 2.13 13.56 4.74
C LEU A 134 1.20 12.51 5.36
N LYS A 135 -0.11 12.77 5.27
CA LYS A 135 -1.18 11.89 5.74
C LYS A 135 -2.13 11.63 4.60
N MET A 136 -2.40 10.37 4.32
CA MET A 136 -3.26 9.95 3.21
C MET A 136 -4.33 8.99 3.68
N ILE A 137 -5.52 9.10 3.09
CA ILE A 137 -6.61 8.15 3.26
C ILE A 137 -7.16 7.82 1.88
N SER A 138 -7.52 6.56 1.70
CA SER A 138 -8.08 6.03 0.47
C SER A 138 -9.38 5.29 0.77
N GLY A 139 -10.30 5.33 -0.21
CA GLY A 139 -11.56 4.58 -0.13
C GLY A 139 -12.67 5.25 0.67
N ASN A 140 -13.69 4.45 0.97
CA ASN A 140 -14.89 4.87 1.71
C ASN A 140 -15.20 3.86 2.82
N PRO A 141 -15.10 4.22 4.11
CA PRO A 141 -15.44 3.29 5.20
C PRO A 141 -16.94 2.91 5.23
N ARG A 142 -17.79 3.69 4.55
CA ARG A 142 -19.23 3.43 4.41
C ARG A 142 -19.60 2.65 3.14
N SER A 143 -18.63 2.31 2.27
CA SER A 143 -18.95 1.49 1.10
C SER A 143 -19.33 0.06 1.51
N ARG A 144 -20.29 -0.51 0.79
CA ARG A 144 -20.82 -1.86 1.00
C ARG A 144 -20.97 -2.65 -0.31
N SER A 145 -21.04 -1.96 -1.43
CA SER A 145 -21.18 -2.52 -2.77
C SER A 145 -20.66 -1.52 -3.79
N LYS A 146 -20.33 -2.02 -4.99
CA LYS A 146 -20.02 -1.17 -6.15
C LYS A 146 -21.26 -0.36 -6.53
N LYS A 147 -21.08 0.93 -6.80
CA LYS A 147 -22.15 1.86 -7.20
C LYS A 147 -21.86 2.58 -8.51
N PHE A 148 -20.60 2.70 -8.91
CA PHE A 148 -20.20 3.50 -10.07
C PHE A 148 -19.68 2.60 -11.20
N ALA A 149 -20.02 2.95 -12.44
CA ALA A 149 -19.34 2.39 -13.60
C ALA A 149 -17.86 2.82 -13.57
N THR A 150 -16.97 1.93 -13.96
CA THR A 150 -15.54 2.25 -14.01
C THR A 150 -15.25 3.27 -15.10
N GLU A 151 -14.22 4.08 -14.89
CA GLU A 151 -13.69 5.07 -15.84
C GLU A 151 -14.63 6.25 -16.12
N THR A 152 -15.59 6.50 -15.23
CA THR A 152 -16.42 7.70 -15.28
C THR A 152 -15.67 8.96 -14.84
N GLY A 153 -14.58 8.81 -14.07
CA GLY A 153 -13.73 9.92 -13.64
C GLY A 153 -14.30 10.78 -12.50
N SER A 154 -15.47 10.43 -11.96
CA SER A 154 -16.03 11.12 -10.80
C SER A 154 -15.23 10.81 -9.52
N GLN A 155 -15.21 11.73 -8.56
CA GLN A 155 -14.46 11.53 -7.31
C GLN A 155 -14.97 10.34 -6.50
N ASP A 156 -16.27 10.11 -6.49
CA ASP A 156 -16.84 8.95 -5.81
C ASP A 156 -16.47 7.63 -6.48
N GLU A 157 -16.39 7.61 -7.81
CA GLU A 157 -15.94 6.45 -8.57
C GLU A 157 -14.45 6.15 -8.34
N LEU A 158 -13.59 7.18 -8.39
CA LEU A 158 -12.15 7.02 -8.14
C LEU A 158 -11.91 6.49 -6.72
N ARG A 159 -12.66 7.00 -5.75
CA ARG A 159 -12.61 6.56 -4.36
C ARG A 159 -13.15 5.14 -4.19
N GLU A 160 -14.19 4.75 -4.91
CA GLU A 160 -14.68 3.36 -4.92
C GLU A 160 -13.65 2.40 -5.50
N ARG A 161 -12.98 2.80 -6.60
CA ARG A 161 -11.95 2.00 -7.26
C ARG A 161 -10.68 1.80 -6.46
N ALA A 162 -10.49 2.61 -5.43
CA ALA A 162 -9.31 2.55 -4.61
C ALA A 162 -9.22 1.29 -3.75
N THR A 163 -10.31 0.55 -3.57
CA THR A 163 -10.31 -0.73 -2.87
C THR A 163 -10.69 -1.86 -3.82
N LYS A 164 -9.81 -2.83 -3.97
CA LYS A 164 -10.05 -4.06 -4.73
C LYS A 164 -9.80 -5.28 -3.86
N TRP A 165 -10.49 -6.36 -4.20
CA TRP A 165 -10.29 -7.65 -3.56
C TRP A 165 -9.91 -8.68 -4.61
N ALA A 166 -8.98 -9.54 -4.25
CA ALA A 166 -8.62 -10.69 -5.05
C ALA A 166 -8.71 -11.96 -4.21
N CYS A 167 -9.25 -13.02 -4.82
CA CYS A 167 -9.25 -14.36 -4.26
C CYS A 167 -8.05 -15.11 -4.82
N LEU A 168 -7.12 -15.51 -3.95
CA LEU A 168 -5.90 -16.19 -4.38
C LEU A 168 -6.21 -17.67 -4.56
N ARG A 169 -6.00 -18.12 -5.79
CA ARG A 169 -6.24 -19.49 -6.23
C ARG A 169 -5.04 -19.97 -7.02
N TYR A 170 -4.31 -20.91 -6.45
CA TYR A 170 -3.09 -21.47 -7.05
C TYR A 170 -3.24 -22.95 -7.41
N THR A 171 -4.40 -23.54 -7.10
CA THR A 171 -4.67 -24.97 -7.23
C THR A 171 -6.08 -25.20 -7.76
N GLY A 172 -6.32 -26.29 -8.49
CA GLY A 172 -7.68 -26.76 -8.76
C GLY A 172 -8.43 -26.12 -9.95
N GLY A 173 -7.74 -25.38 -10.84
CA GLY A 173 -8.30 -24.94 -12.14
C GLY A 173 -9.46 -23.94 -12.06
N GLN A 174 -9.81 -23.46 -10.87
CA GLN A 174 -10.83 -22.45 -10.66
C GLN A 174 -10.29 -21.07 -11.06
N ALA A 175 -11.09 -20.29 -11.78
CA ALA A 175 -10.74 -18.90 -12.07
C ALA A 175 -10.60 -18.10 -10.75
N GLY A 176 -9.54 -17.30 -10.67
CA GLY A 176 -9.39 -16.31 -9.61
C GLY A 176 -10.50 -15.27 -9.67
N TYR A 177 -10.75 -14.61 -8.54
CA TYR A 177 -11.61 -13.43 -8.48
C TYR A 177 -10.74 -12.19 -8.35
N GLU A 178 -11.00 -11.16 -9.15
CA GLU A 178 -10.54 -9.80 -8.90
C GLU A 178 -11.70 -8.84 -9.14
N GLY A 179 -12.07 -8.05 -8.12
CA GLY A 179 -13.22 -7.17 -8.24
C GLY A 179 -13.35 -6.11 -7.15
N TYR A 180 -14.47 -5.39 -7.26
CA TYR A 180 -14.90 -4.40 -6.27
C TYR A 180 -15.96 -5.06 -5.38
N GLY A 181 -15.59 -5.36 -4.13
CA GLY A 181 -16.42 -6.10 -3.19
C GLY A 181 -15.73 -7.37 -2.68
N PHE A 182 -16.22 -7.91 -1.58
CA PHE A 182 -15.64 -9.10 -0.98
C PHE A 182 -15.89 -10.33 -1.89
N PRO A 183 -14.91 -11.24 -2.05
CA PRO A 183 -15.12 -12.48 -2.81
C PRO A 183 -16.31 -13.28 -2.24
N THR A 184 -17.17 -13.79 -3.11
CA THR A 184 -18.32 -14.64 -2.74
C THR A 184 -18.01 -16.13 -2.82
N THR A 185 -16.73 -16.47 -2.97
CA THR A 185 -16.24 -17.82 -3.19
C THR A 185 -15.09 -18.11 -2.25
N ASP A 186 -14.87 -19.39 -1.97
CA ASP A 186 -13.79 -19.82 -1.08
C ASP A 186 -12.43 -19.53 -1.74
N CYS A 187 -11.54 -18.90 -0.98
CA CYS A 187 -10.20 -18.56 -1.45
C CYS A 187 -9.19 -19.48 -0.77
N GLU A 188 -8.90 -20.61 -1.39
CA GLU A 188 -8.11 -21.68 -0.78
C GLU A 188 -6.67 -21.27 -0.43
N ALA A 189 -6.10 -20.29 -1.15
CA ALA A 189 -4.81 -19.70 -0.85
C ALA A 189 -4.91 -18.33 -0.15
N GLY A 190 -6.08 -18.00 0.40
CA GLY A 190 -6.39 -16.73 1.04
C GLY A 190 -6.88 -15.66 0.06
N PHE A 191 -7.19 -14.48 0.59
CA PHE A 191 -7.58 -13.33 -0.23
C PHE A 191 -6.59 -12.18 -0.03
N GLN A 192 -6.57 -11.27 -0.99
CA GLN A 192 -5.78 -10.04 -0.95
C GLN A 192 -6.72 -8.84 -1.04
N ALA A 193 -6.62 -7.94 -0.08
CA ALA A 193 -7.14 -6.58 -0.23
C ALA A 193 -6.06 -5.69 -0.85
N ARG A 194 -6.41 -4.97 -1.91
CA ARG A 194 -5.55 -3.94 -2.50
C ARG A 194 -6.16 -2.58 -2.21
N LEU A 195 -5.39 -1.75 -1.51
CA LEU A 195 -5.71 -0.35 -1.30
C LEU A 195 -4.80 0.49 -2.21
N HIS A 196 -5.38 1.20 -3.16
CA HIS A 196 -4.68 2.14 -3.99
C HIS A 196 -4.66 3.51 -3.31
N LEU A 197 -3.48 4.09 -3.17
CA LEU A 197 -3.29 5.48 -2.76
C LEU A 197 -2.89 6.32 -3.99
N PRO A 198 -3.29 7.60 -4.01
CA PRO A 198 -2.94 8.47 -5.12
C PRO A 198 -1.55 9.12 -5.07
N SER A 199 -0.92 9.31 -6.23
CA SER A 199 0.01 10.38 -6.66
C SER A 199 -0.10 11.75 -6.14
N CYS A 200 -0.97 12.51 -6.80
CA CYS A 200 -0.93 13.93 -6.67
C CYS A 200 -1.41 14.25 -5.27
N TRP A 201 -0.56 15.01 -4.61
CA TRP A 201 -0.87 15.76 -3.43
C TRP A 201 -0.78 17.22 -3.84
N ASP A 202 -1.78 18.01 -3.48
CA ASP A 202 -1.93 19.40 -3.90
C ASP A 202 -1.19 20.38 -2.98
N GLY A 203 -0.28 19.89 -2.13
CA GLY A 203 0.44 20.72 -1.17
C GLY A 203 -0.32 20.99 0.13
N LYS A 204 -1.56 20.50 0.32
CA LYS A 204 -2.39 20.81 1.48
C LYS A 204 -2.48 19.65 2.47
N ALA A 205 -2.35 19.96 3.77
CA ALA A 205 -2.17 18.98 4.85
C ALA A 205 -3.38 18.04 5.11
N ARG A 206 -4.53 18.24 4.45
CA ARG A 206 -5.74 17.42 4.59
C ARG A 206 -6.55 17.45 3.30
N GLN A 207 -6.24 16.60 2.33
CA GLN A 207 -7.16 16.41 1.21
C GLN A 207 -7.14 15.00 0.62
N PHE A 208 -8.34 14.52 0.33
CA PHE A 208 -8.66 13.28 -0.35
C PHE A 208 -8.69 13.55 -1.86
N PHE A 209 -7.58 13.46 -2.59
CA PHE A 209 -7.62 13.60 -4.06
C PHE A 209 -6.56 12.76 -4.78
N TRP A 210 -6.88 12.41 -6.04
CA TRP A 210 -6.37 11.25 -6.75
C TRP A 210 -5.46 11.56 -7.96
N LYS A 211 -4.27 10.91 -8.06
CA LYS A 211 -3.61 10.42 -9.32
C LYS A 211 -2.16 9.89 -9.14
N ALA A 212 -1.87 8.60 -8.74
CA ALA A 212 -0.64 7.65 -8.78
C ALA A 212 0.78 7.60 -7.97
N PHE A 213 0.93 7.34 -6.64
CA PHE A 213 2.10 7.71 -5.75
C PHE A 213 3.52 7.23 -6.18
N ASP A 214 4.55 8.08 -6.04
CA ASP A 214 5.91 7.81 -6.55
C ASP A 214 7.07 8.48 -5.76
N LEU A 215 8.09 7.69 -5.38
CA LEU A 215 9.53 8.02 -5.22
C LEU A 215 10.37 6.78 -4.92
N ALA A 216 11.54 6.75 -5.54
CA ALA A 216 12.79 6.42 -4.85
C ALA A 216 13.96 7.08 -5.59
N LYS A 217 14.55 8.13 -5.00
CA LYS A 217 15.98 8.44 -5.14
C LYS A 217 16.43 9.01 -3.80
N ASP A 218 16.93 8.08 -2.99
CA ASP A 218 17.42 8.25 -1.62
C ASP A 218 16.35 8.69 -0.61
N ILE A 219 16.45 8.18 0.63
CA ILE A 219 15.78 8.64 1.86
C ILE A 219 14.58 7.82 2.39
N LEU A 220 14.68 7.59 3.70
CA LEU A 220 13.67 7.26 4.72
C LEU A 220 12.30 7.91 4.47
N PHE A 221 11.20 7.16 4.47
CA PHE A 221 9.90 7.75 4.82
C PHE A 221 9.61 7.53 6.28
N ALA A 222 9.96 8.56 7.04
CA ALA A 222 9.19 9.11 8.12
C ALA A 222 9.52 10.57 8.24
#